data_AF-A0A952AG29-F1
#
_entry.id   AF-A0A952AG29-F1
#
_cell.length_a   1.000
_cell.length_b   1.000
_cell.length_c   1.000
_cell.angle_alpha   90.00
_cell.angle_beta   90.00
_cell.angle_gamma   90.00
#
_symmetry.space_group_name_H-M   'P 1'
#
loop_
_entity.id
_entity.type
_entity.pdbx_description
1 polymer ?
#
loop_
_entity_poly.entity_id
_entity_poly.type
_entity_poly.pdbx_seq_one_letter_code
_entity_poly.pdbx_strand_id
1 'polypeptide(L)'
;LRNARSDDSLRDVVARLWQMALQIEDGDVSQAERALRQAQDALREALERGASDEELKRLTDELRAALDKFMQALAEQMRRNPQQLARPLDPNARQLRPQDLKSMIDRLENLARSGAKDAARRLLEELQSMLENLQMARPGAPNEGEEGDDMMSALDELGDIIRKQQQLRDRTFRQGQDQRRSQRGQPGERNMGELRQDQQALKDQLRKLLEQLRQRGMGQQPGDQGDQGQQGQQGQGGMEQLGRAGEAMGDAEGELGSGNPDGAVDSQGRALDALRKGAQGMAQALQQQQGTGPGQGQPGRIGPSRAQQETDPLGRPLRGRDYGDDVTVKVPGEIDVQRARRILEELRRRFADPLRPQIELDYIERLLRDF
;
A
#
# COMPACT_ATOMS: atom_id res chain seq x y z
N LEU A 1 -52.56 -3.91 5.72
CA LEU A 1 -53.30 -2.76 5.13
C LEU A 1 -54.83 -2.90 5.13
N ARG A 2 -55.42 -4.09 5.34
CA ARG A 2 -56.89 -4.27 5.28
C ARG A 2 -57.71 -3.80 6.50
N ASN A 3 -57.10 -3.24 7.56
CA ASN A 3 -57.80 -2.92 8.82
C ASN A 3 -57.63 -1.48 9.35
N ALA A 4 -57.08 -0.52 8.58
CA ALA A 4 -57.00 0.88 9.03
C ALA A 4 -58.33 1.61 8.74
N ARG A 5 -58.94 2.22 9.75
CA ARG A 5 -60.31 2.79 9.69
C ARG A 5 -60.39 4.33 9.65
N SER A 6 -59.26 5.04 9.59
CA SER A 6 -59.24 6.51 9.38
C SER A 6 -57.90 7.02 8.82
N ASP A 7 -57.92 8.18 8.15
CA ASP A 7 -56.73 8.80 7.53
C ASP A 7 -55.63 9.16 8.54
N ASP A 8 -55.97 9.50 9.79
CA ASP A 8 -54.97 9.72 10.85
C ASP A 8 -54.31 8.42 11.30
N SER A 9 -55.02 7.29 11.29
CA SER A 9 -54.42 5.98 11.55
C SER A 9 -53.52 5.50 10.41
N LEU A 10 -53.75 5.98 9.18
CA LEU A 10 -52.84 5.78 8.04
C LEU A 10 -51.59 6.65 8.16
N ARG A 11 -51.67 7.88 8.69
CA ARG A 11 -50.50 8.74 8.94
C ARG A 11 -49.56 8.16 9.99
N ASP A 12 -50.09 7.64 11.10
CA ASP A 12 -49.26 6.96 12.12
C ASP A 12 -48.61 5.68 11.60
N VAL A 13 -49.32 4.93 10.75
CA VAL A 13 -48.76 3.74 10.09
C VAL A 13 -47.71 4.13 9.05
N VAL A 14 -47.90 5.22 8.30
CA VAL A 14 -46.90 5.75 7.35
C VAL A 14 -45.68 6.31 8.08
N ALA A 15 -45.85 6.97 9.23
CA ALA A 15 -44.73 7.42 10.06
C ALA A 15 -43.93 6.23 10.64
N ARG A 16 -44.62 5.17 11.08
CA ARG A 16 -43.99 3.92 11.53
C ARG A 16 -43.34 3.14 10.39
N LEU A 17 -43.95 3.12 9.21
CA LEU A 17 -43.38 2.51 8.01
C LEU A 17 -42.20 3.32 7.46
N TRP A 18 -42.20 4.64 7.61
CA TRP A 18 -41.06 5.50 7.28
C TRP A 18 -39.92 5.26 8.29
N GLN A 19 -40.18 5.21 9.59
CA GLN A 19 -39.16 4.81 10.58
C GLN A 19 -38.60 3.41 10.30
N MET A 20 -39.45 2.47 9.88
CA MET A 20 -39.03 1.11 9.53
C MET A 20 -38.26 1.07 8.20
N ALA A 21 -38.63 1.89 7.21
CA ALA A 21 -37.89 2.05 5.96
C ALA A 21 -36.52 2.72 6.20
N LEU A 22 -36.45 3.75 7.06
CA LEU A 22 -35.19 4.33 7.53
C LEU A 22 -34.34 3.35 8.35
N GLN A 23 -34.96 2.38 9.04
CA GLN A 23 -34.24 1.31 9.74
C GLN A 23 -33.74 0.21 8.79
N ILE A 24 -34.48 -0.07 7.72
CA ILE A 24 -34.17 -1.12 6.75
C ILE A 24 -33.19 -0.63 5.67
N GLU A 25 -33.20 0.67 5.33
CA GLU A 25 -32.40 1.25 4.24
C GLU A 25 -31.06 1.82 4.72
N ASP A 26 -30.95 2.24 5.99
CA ASP A 26 -29.76 2.91 6.53
C ASP A 26 -28.88 1.99 7.42
N GLY A 27 -29.39 0.83 7.83
CA GLY A 27 -28.69 -0.15 8.68
C GLY A 27 -28.44 0.34 10.12
N ASP A 28 -28.56 -0.56 11.11
CA ASP A 28 -28.34 -0.26 12.54
C ASP A 28 -26.99 0.43 12.83
N VAL A 29 -26.01 0.23 11.95
CA VAL A 29 -24.68 0.82 12.07
C VAL A 29 -24.67 2.32 11.77
N SER A 30 -25.47 2.83 10.82
CA SER A 30 -25.52 4.28 10.52
C SER A 30 -26.17 5.07 11.65
N GLN A 31 -27.15 4.49 12.35
CA GLN A 31 -27.78 5.13 13.51
C GLN A 31 -26.82 5.17 14.70
N ALA A 32 -26.13 4.05 14.96
CA ALA A 32 -25.13 3.99 16.01
C ALA A 32 -23.93 4.92 15.74
N GLU A 33 -23.52 5.06 14.47
CA GLU A 33 -22.49 6.02 14.06
C GLU A 33 -22.93 7.47 14.29
N ARG A 34 -24.15 7.82 13.89
CA ARG A 34 -24.69 9.17 14.11
C ARG A 34 -24.76 9.52 15.59
N ALA A 35 -25.22 8.58 16.43
CA ALA A 35 -25.25 8.77 17.88
C ALA A 35 -23.84 8.95 18.47
N LEU A 36 -22.85 8.21 17.96
CA LEU A 36 -21.45 8.34 18.37
C LEU A 36 -20.88 9.71 18.01
N ARG A 37 -21.10 10.20 16.78
CA ARG A 37 -20.66 11.53 16.35
C ARG A 37 -21.29 12.64 17.20
N GLN A 38 -22.60 12.55 17.47
CA GLN A 38 -23.30 13.52 18.32
C GLN A 38 -22.71 13.59 19.73
N ALA A 39 -22.43 12.43 20.34
CA ALA A 39 -21.81 12.38 21.67
C ALA A 39 -20.38 12.95 21.68
N GLN A 40 -19.61 12.74 20.61
CA GLN A 40 -18.28 13.34 20.44
C GLN A 40 -18.35 14.86 20.32
N ASP A 41 -19.24 15.38 19.48
CA ASP A 41 -19.41 16.82 19.27
C ASP A 41 -19.87 17.52 20.56
N ALA A 42 -20.84 16.93 21.26
CA ALA A 42 -21.33 17.47 22.54
C ALA A 42 -20.24 17.51 23.61
N LEU A 43 -19.40 16.46 23.69
CA LEU A 43 -18.27 16.44 24.62
C LEU A 43 -17.19 17.45 24.24
N ARG A 44 -16.89 17.61 22.94
CA ARG A 44 -15.94 18.64 22.46
C ARG A 44 -16.43 20.04 22.84
N GLU A 45 -17.69 20.36 22.57
CA GLU A 45 -18.28 21.65 22.91
C GLU A 45 -18.26 21.91 24.42
N ALA A 46 -18.55 20.87 25.23
CA ALA A 46 -18.45 20.95 26.68
C ALA A 46 -17.01 21.22 27.17
N LEU A 47 -16.00 20.61 26.54
CA LEU A 47 -14.59 20.88 26.81
C LEU A 47 -14.16 22.28 26.34
N GLU A 48 -14.78 22.82 25.30
CA GLU A 48 -14.55 24.18 24.80
C GLU A 48 -15.08 25.25 25.74
N ARG A 49 -16.35 25.14 26.16
CA ARG A 49 -16.95 26.08 27.11
C ARG A 49 -16.52 25.86 28.56
N GLY A 50 -15.81 24.76 28.85
CA GLY A 50 -15.39 24.43 30.21
C GLY A 50 -16.56 24.07 31.11
N ALA A 51 -17.39 23.14 30.65
CA ALA A 51 -18.53 22.59 31.38
C ALA A 51 -18.13 22.06 32.77
N SER A 52 -19.13 21.97 33.66
CA SER A 52 -18.95 21.41 35.00
C SER A 52 -18.56 19.93 34.97
N ASP A 53 -17.89 19.46 36.02
CA ASP A 53 -17.49 18.05 36.15
C ASP A 53 -18.67 17.08 36.03
N GLU A 54 -19.84 17.45 36.56
CA GLU A 54 -21.05 16.65 36.46
C GLU A 54 -21.54 16.51 35.02
N GLU A 55 -21.43 17.58 34.24
CA GLU A 55 -21.83 17.61 32.84
C GLU A 55 -20.84 16.86 31.95
N LEU A 56 -19.53 17.05 32.18
CA LEU A 56 -18.48 16.30 31.49
C LEU A 56 -18.60 14.79 31.77
N LYS A 57 -18.92 14.42 33.01
CA LYS A 57 -19.16 13.01 33.37
C LYS A 57 -20.35 12.45 32.59
N ARG A 58 -21.49 13.16 32.55
CA ARG A 58 -22.67 12.71 31.80
C ARG A 58 -22.38 12.53 30.31
N LEU A 59 -21.70 13.49 29.70
CA LEU A 59 -21.34 13.43 28.28
C LEU A 59 -20.32 12.33 27.97
N THR A 60 -19.40 12.05 28.90
CA THR A 60 -18.46 10.94 28.76
C THR A 60 -19.15 9.59 28.88
N ASP A 61 -20.13 9.46 29.80
CA ASP A 61 -20.95 8.27 29.94
C ASP A 61 -21.83 8.04 28.70
N GLU A 62 -22.36 9.11 28.11
CA GLU A 62 -23.12 9.07 26.85
C GLU A 62 -22.24 8.63 25.66
N LEU A 63 -21.03 9.17 25.55
CA LEU A 63 -20.04 8.76 24.56
C LEU A 63 -19.69 7.26 24.70
N ARG A 64 -19.49 6.78 25.93
CA ARG A 64 -19.23 5.37 26.22
C ARG A 64 -20.39 4.49 25.75
N ALA A 65 -21.63 4.87 26.07
CA ALA A 65 -22.82 4.15 25.67
C ALA A 65 -23.04 4.15 24.14
N ALA A 66 -22.75 5.26 23.46
CA ALA A 66 -22.85 5.37 22.01
C ALA A 66 -21.79 4.49 21.31
N LEU A 67 -20.56 4.48 21.82
CA LEU A 67 -19.49 3.63 21.30
C LEU A 67 -19.82 2.14 21.46
N ASP A 68 -20.34 1.73 22.61
CA ASP A 68 -20.75 0.34 22.84
C ASP A 68 -21.81 -0.12 21.83
N LYS A 69 -22.81 0.73 21.57
CA LYS A 69 -23.84 0.47 20.54
C LYS A 69 -23.24 0.38 19.14
N PHE A 70 -22.29 1.27 18.80
CA PHE A 70 -21.60 1.23 17.51
C PHE A 70 -20.81 -0.06 17.33
N MET A 71 -20.06 -0.50 18.34
CA MET A 71 -19.30 -1.75 18.29
C MET A 71 -20.20 -2.98 18.20
N GLN A 72 -21.34 -2.98 18.90
CA GLN A 72 -22.35 -4.04 18.79
C GLN A 72 -22.93 -4.10 17.37
N ALA A 73 -23.34 -2.95 16.82
CA ALA A 73 -23.87 -2.87 15.47
C ALA A 73 -22.83 -3.31 14.42
N LEU A 74 -21.56 -2.91 14.60
CA LEU A 74 -20.45 -3.33 13.74
C LEU A 74 -20.20 -4.83 13.84
N ALA A 75 -20.18 -5.40 15.04
CA ALA A 75 -20.01 -6.84 15.25
C ALA A 75 -21.17 -7.65 14.64
N GLU A 76 -22.39 -7.13 14.72
CA GLU A 76 -23.56 -7.74 14.08
C GLU A 76 -23.51 -7.63 12.55
N GLN A 77 -23.04 -6.52 11.99
CA GLN A 77 -22.77 -6.38 10.56
C GLN A 77 -21.72 -7.40 10.09
N MET A 78 -20.65 -7.59 10.86
CA MET A 78 -19.58 -8.56 10.57
C MET A 78 -20.10 -10.01 10.64
N ARG A 79 -20.99 -10.31 11.59
CA ARG A 79 -21.66 -11.61 11.70
C ARG A 79 -22.66 -11.87 10.57
N ARG A 80 -23.32 -10.82 10.05
CA ARG A 80 -24.21 -10.91 8.89
C ARG A 80 -23.44 -11.08 7.58
N ASN A 81 -22.21 -10.57 7.50
CA ASN A 81 -21.34 -10.68 6.33
C ASN A 81 -20.04 -11.48 6.59
N PRO A 82 -20.09 -12.76 7.03
CA PRO A 82 -18.91 -13.54 7.37
C PRO A 82 -18.01 -13.86 6.17
N GLN A 83 -18.54 -13.81 4.95
CA GLN A 83 -17.77 -14.00 3.70
C GLN A 83 -16.79 -12.86 3.41
N GLN A 84 -17.04 -11.65 3.93
CA GLN A 84 -16.12 -10.52 3.80
C GLN A 84 -14.90 -10.64 4.75
N LEU A 85 -14.98 -11.54 5.74
CA LEU A 85 -13.92 -11.81 6.71
C LEU A 85 -12.99 -12.97 6.32
N ALA A 86 -13.30 -13.68 5.23
CA ALA A 86 -12.49 -14.78 4.73
C ALA A 86 -11.22 -14.31 3.99
N ARG A 87 -11.05 -13.00 3.80
CA ARG A 87 -9.79 -12.44 3.31
C ARG A 87 -8.78 -12.37 4.44
N PRO A 88 -7.53 -12.81 4.23
CA PRO A 88 -6.49 -12.67 5.24
C PRO A 88 -6.34 -11.19 5.58
N LEU A 89 -6.76 -10.83 6.79
CA LEU A 89 -6.44 -9.54 7.39
C LEU A 89 -4.92 -9.43 7.40
N ASP A 90 -4.39 -8.28 7.00
CA ASP A 90 -2.95 -8.02 7.04
C ASP A 90 -2.42 -8.35 8.44
N PRO A 91 -1.38 -9.19 8.60
CA PRO A 91 -0.76 -9.49 9.89
C PRO A 91 -0.32 -8.24 10.66
N ASN A 92 -0.11 -7.12 9.96
CA ASN A 92 0.26 -5.83 10.51
C ASN A 92 -0.92 -4.88 10.75
N ALA A 93 -2.15 -5.25 10.37
CA ALA A 93 -3.33 -4.47 10.69
C ALA A 93 -3.51 -4.48 12.21
N ARG A 94 -3.20 -3.36 12.86
CA ARG A 94 -3.49 -3.15 14.28
C ARG A 94 -5.00 -3.33 14.47
N GLN A 95 -5.39 -4.49 14.99
CA GLN A 95 -6.77 -4.78 15.30
C GLN A 95 -7.18 -3.90 16.47
N LEU A 96 -8.02 -2.90 16.22
CA LEU A 96 -8.61 -2.06 17.26
C LEU A 96 -9.46 -2.92 18.19
N ARG A 97 -9.02 -3.10 19.44
CA ARG A 97 -9.76 -3.90 20.42
C ARG A 97 -10.75 -3.00 21.17
N PRO A 98 -11.96 -3.50 21.50
CA PRO A 98 -12.94 -2.76 22.31
C PRO A 98 -12.37 -2.24 23.65
N GLN A 99 -11.41 -2.99 24.22
CA GLN A 99 -10.75 -2.66 25.48
C GLN A 99 -9.83 -1.43 25.37
N ASP A 100 -9.18 -1.24 24.22
CA ASP A 100 -8.29 -0.11 23.99
C ASP A 100 -9.10 1.20 23.92
N LEU A 101 -10.22 1.16 23.19
CA LEU A 101 -11.14 2.31 23.07
C LEU A 101 -11.78 2.70 24.42
N LYS A 102 -12.17 1.70 25.23
CA LYS A 102 -12.68 1.95 26.58
C LYS A 102 -11.64 2.63 27.46
N SER A 103 -10.40 2.14 27.41
CA SER A 103 -9.28 2.71 28.17
C SER A 103 -9.00 4.16 27.76
N MET A 104 -9.20 4.50 26.49
CA MET A 104 -9.08 5.88 26.00
C MET A 104 -10.17 6.79 26.54
N ILE A 105 -11.43 6.33 26.57
CA ILE A 105 -12.53 7.08 27.20
C ILE A 105 -12.29 7.29 28.70
N ASP A 106 -11.77 6.28 29.40
CA ASP A 106 -11.47 6.41 30.83
C ASP A 106 -10.32 7.42 31.08
N ARG A 107 -9.33 7.48 30.18
CA ARG A 107 -8.28 8.53 30.21
C ARG A 107 -8.87 9.90 29.89
N LEU A 108 -9.75 9.98 28.90
CA LEU A 108 -10.47 11.20 28.54
C LEU A 108 -11.24 11.76 29.74
N GLU A 109 -11.95 10.90 30.48
CA GLU A 109 -12.71 11.27 31.68
C GLU A 109 -11.80 11.87 32.76
N ASN A 110 -10.66 11.24 33.02
CA ASN A 110 -9.69 11.71 34.01
C ASN A 110 -9.03 13.03 33.59
N LEU A 111 -8.73 13.20 32.30
CA LEU A 111 -8.18 14.45 31.75
C LEU A 111 -9.22 15.57 31.79
N ALA A 112 -10.48 15.27 31.49
CA ALA A 112 -11.58 16.22 31.58
C ALA A 112 -11.79 16.69 33.04
N ARG A 113 -11.81 15.77 34.01
CA ARG A 113 -11.95 16.08 35.45
C ARG A 113 -10.76 16.80 36.07
N SER A 114 -9.54 16.49 35.60
CA SER A 114 -8.33 17.17 36.07
C SER A 114 -8.13 18.56 35.48
N GLY A 115 -9.04 19.01 34.60
CA GLY A 115 -8.95 20.29 33.92
C GLY A 115 -7.94 20.33 32.77
N ALA A 116 -7.35 19.18 32.40
CA ALA A 116 -6.43 19.03 31.29
C ALA A 116 -7.17 19.01 29.93
N LYS A 117 -7.91 20.09 29.64
CA LYS A 117 -8.79 20.23 28.48
C LYS A 117 -8.07 20.02 27.15
N ASP A 118 -6.86 20.55 27.00
CA ASP A 118 -6.08 20.41 25.77
C ASP A 118 -5.65 18.96 25.52
N ALA A 119 -5.31 18.23 26.59
CA ALA A 119 -4.99 16.81 26.48
C ALA A 119 -6.24 15.98 26.17
N ALA A 120 -7.38 16.33 26.76
CA ALA A 120 -8.66 15.69 26.46
C ALA A 120 -9.07 15.89 24.99
N ARG A 121 -8.90 17.10 24.43
CA ARG A 121 -9.19 17.39 23.01
C ARG A 121 -8.36 16.54 22.06
N ARG A 122 -7.04 16.45 22.30
CA ARG A 122 -6.14 15.62 21.48
C ARG A 122 -6.55 14.15 21.48
N LEU A 123 -7.00 13.65 22.63
CA LEU A 123 -7.41 12.25 22.78
C LEU A 123 -8.76 11.99 22.07
N LEU A 124 -9.66 12.98 22.06
CA LEU A 124 -10.88 12.97 21.23
C LEU A 124 -10.58 12.95 19.72
N GLU A 125 -9.60 13.74 19.27
CA GLU A 125 -9.15 13.75 17.87
C GLU A 125 -8.51 12.41 17.48
N GLU A 126 -7.67 11.83 18.34
CA GLU A 126 -7.08 10.50 18.12
C GLU A 126 -8.18 9.42 18.01
N LEU A 127 -9.19 9.50 18.86
CA LEU A 127 -10.37 8.63 18.80
C LEU A 127 -11.10 8.77 17.45
N GLN A 128 -11.28 10.00 16.95
CA GLN A 128 -11.90 10.26 15.66
C GLN A 128 -11.09 9.67 14.50
N SER A 129 -9.77 9.92 14.45
CA SER A 129 -8.92 9.41 13.38
C SER A 129 -8.93 7.88 13.31
N MET A 130 -8.96 7.20 14.45
CA MET A 130 -9.06 5.74 14.46
C MET A 130 -10.42 5.23 13.96
N LEU A 131 -11.51 5.92 14.30
CA LEU A 131 -12.86 5.56 13.83
C LEU A 131 -13.02 5.82 12.33
N GLU A 132 -12.44 6.91 11.82
CA GLU A 132 -12.41 7.23 10.39
C GLU A 132 -11.57 6.21 9.62
N ASN A 133 -10.38 5.86 10.12
CA ASN A 133 -9.55 4.80 9.55
C ASN A 133 -10.27 3.45 9.56
N LEU A 134 -11.06 3.15 10.58
CA LEU A 134 -11.86 1.93 10.68
C LEU A 134 -13.06 1.92 9.72
N GLN A 135 -13.65 3.08 9.45
CA GLN A 135 -14.69 3.25 8.44
C GLN A 135 -14.11 3.12 7.02
N MET A 136 -12.91 3.66 6.79
CA MET A 136 -12.20 3.59 5.51
C MET A 136 -11.55 2.23 5.26
N ALA A 137 -11.25 1.48 6.33
CA ALA A 137 -10.82 0.09 6.28
C ALA A 137 -11.97 -0.92 6.13
N ARG A 138 -13.21 -0.48 5.87
CA ARG A 138 -14.31 -1.39 5.52
C ARG A 138 -14.03 -2.04 4.16
N PRO A 139 -13.93 -3.38 4.08
CA PRO A 139 -13.95 -4.07 2.80
C PRO A 139 -15.40 -4.04 2.30
N GLY A 140 -15.76 -3.03 1.50
CA GLY A 140 -17.13 -2.87 1.02
C GLY A 140 -17.52 -1.54 0.38
N ALA A 141 -16.63 -0.55 0.24
CA ALA A 141 -16.80 0.44 -0.82
C ALA A 141 -16.71 -0.30 -2.17
N PRO A 142 -17.51 0.05 -3.20
CA PRO A 142 -17.33 -0.50 -4.55
C PRO A 142 -15.88 -0.29 -4.93
N ASN A 143 -15.16 -1.40 -5.03
CA ASN A 143 -13.73 -1.41 -4.96
C ASN A 143 -13.19 -1.17 -6.38
N GLU A 144 -13.04 0.09 -6.76
CA GLU A 144 -12.15 0.49 -7.88
C GLU A 144 -10.66 0.30 -7.51
N GLY A 145 -10.34 -0.17 -6.28
CA GLY A 145 -8.98 -0.45 -5.81
C GLY A 145 -8.51 -1.90 -5.94
N GLU A 146 -9.40 -2.84 -6.25
CA GLU A 146 -9.05 -4.28 -6.35
C GLU A 146 -8.22 -4.61 -7.60
N GLU A 147 -8.45 -3.87 -8.69
CA GLU A 147 -7.65 -3.97 -9.91
C GLU A 147 -6.23 -3.43 -9.70
N GLY A 148 -6.05 -2.47 -8.78
CA GLY A 148 -4.75 -1.84 -8.49
C GLY A 148 -3.77 -2.76 -7.77
N ASP A 149 -4.22 -3.45 -6.72
CA ASP A 149 -3.38 -4.37 -5.93
C ASP A 149 -2.99 -5.63 -6.73
N ASP A 150 -3.93 -6.15 -7.53
CA ASP A 150 -3.68 -7.28 -8.41
C ASP A 150 -2.67 -6.91 -9.52
N MET A 151 -2.75 -5.70 -10.05
CA MET A 151 -1.81 -5.19 -11.05
C MET A 151 -0.43 -4.93 -10.47
N MET A 152 -0.36 -4.45 -9.22
CA MET A 152 0.90 -4.26 -8.51
C MET A 152 1.63 -5.59 -8.28
N SER A 153 0.88 -6.63 -7.91
CA SER A 153 1.41 -8.00 -7.76
C SER A 153 1.94 -8.56 -9.09
N ALA A 154 1.23 -8.31 -10.21
CA ALA A 154 1.68 -8.71 -11.54
C ALA A 154 2.97 -8.01 -11.98
N LEU A 155 3.14 -6.73 -11.62
CA LEU A 155 4.37 -5.97 -11.87
C LEU A 155 5.56 -6.49 -11.05
N ASP A 156 5.32 -6.89 -9.80
CA ASP A 156 6.36 -7.48 -8.95
C ASP A 156 6.82 -8.83 -9.49
N GLU A 157 5.90 -9.71 -9.89
CA GLU A 157 6.22 -11.00 -10.51
C GLU A 157 6.96 -10.82 -11.84
N LEU A 158 6.55 -9.84 -12.66
CA LEU A 158 7.27 -9.49 -13.87
C LEU A 158 8.68 -8.96 -13.59
N GLY A 159 8.85 -8.16 -12.53
CA GLY A 159 10.15 -7.69 -12.05
C GLY A 159 11.08 -8.84 -11.67
N ASP A 160 10.54 -9.89 -11.02
CA ASP A 160 11.28 -11.11 -10.72
C ASP A 160 11.71 -11.87 -11.98
N ILE A 161 10.82 -12.02 -12.96
CA ILE A 161 11.13 -12.66 -14.24
C ILE A 161 12.25 -11.89 -14.96
N ILE A 162 12.18 -10.56 -15.00
CA ILE A 162 13.21 -9.69 -15.61
C ILE A 162 14.57 -9.91 -14.94
N ARG A 163 14.62 -9.90 -13.60
CA ARG A 163 15.87 -10.12 -12.85
C ARG A 163 16.47 -11.49 -13.15
N LYS A 164 15.65 -12.53 -13.11
CA LYS A 164 16.10 -13.91 -13.36
C LYS A 164 16.51 -14.11 -14.82
N GLN A 165 15.80 -13.53 -15.79
CA GLN A 165 16.15 -13.58 -17.20
C GLN A 165 17.48 -12.90 -17.48
N GLN A 166 17.76 -11.76 -16.83
CA GLN A 166 19.07 -11.10 -16.94
C GLN A 166 20.20 -11.97 -16.38
N GLN A 167 20.00 -12.54 -15.18
CA GLN A 167 20.99 -13.45 -14.57
C GLN A 167 21.22 -14.69 -15.42
N LEU A 168 20.15 -15.26 -16.00
CA LEU A 168 20.23 -16.40 -16.88
C LEU A 168 21.03 -16.06 -18.14
N ARG A 169 20.72 -14.94 -18.81
CA ARG A 169 21.48 -14.46 -19.97
C ARG A 169 22.96 -14.28 -19.67
N ASP A 170 23.29 -13.68 -18.52
CA ASP A 170 24.68 -13.47 -18.12
C ASP A 170 25.40 -14.80 -17.79
N ARG A 171 24.67 -15.85 -17.37
CA ARG A 171 25.20 -17.21 -17.25
C ARG A 171 25.37 -17.88 -18.62
N THR A 172 24.39 -17.77 -19.52
CA THR A 172 24.48 -18.27 -20.90
C THR A 172 25.69 -17.68 -21.62
N PHE A 173 25.92 -16.37 -21.48
CA PHE A 173 27.05 -15.68 -22.09
C PHE A 173 28.39 -16.16 -21.56
N ARG A 174 28.52 -16.33 -20.23
CA ARG A 174 29.72 -16.92 -19.62
C ARG A 174 29.97 -18.34 -20.09
N GLN A 175 28.92 -19.17 -20.11
CA GLN A 175 29.00 -20.54 -20.60
C GLN A 175 29.40 -20.59 -22.09
N GLY A 176 28.90 -19.67 -22.91
CA GLY A 176 29.29 -19.52 -24.30
C GLY A 176 30.76 -19.11 -24.48
N GLN A 177 31.26 -18.17 -23.65
CA GLN A 177 32.68 -17.82 -23.63
C GLN A 177 33.56 -18.98 -23.21
N ASP A 178 33.15 -19.71 -22.17
CA ASP A 178 33.88 -20.87 -21.65
C ASP A 178 33.92 -22.00 -22.68
N GLN A 179 32.84 -22.24 -23.44
CA GLN A 179 32.85 -23.18 -24.57
C GLN A 179 33.83 -22.77 -25.67
N ARG A 180 33.89 -21.48 -26.04
CA ARG A 180 34.87 -20.99 -27.02
C ARG A 180 36.31 -21.14 -26.52
N ARG A 181 36.53 -20.95 -25.22
CA ARG A 181 37.85 -21.12 -24.58
C ARG A 181 38.25 -22.58 -24.39
N SER A 182 37.28 -23.48 -24.29
CA SER A 182 37.47 -24.91 -23.97
C SER A 182 37.47 -25.83 -25.19
N GLN A 183 37.83 -25.34 -26.39
CA GLN A 183 38.08 -26.16 -27.60
C GLN A 183 39.22 -27.20 -27.44
N ARG A 184 39.69 -27.51 -26.22
CA ARG A 184 40.73 -28.49 -25.92
C ARG A 184 40.34 -29.60 -24.92
N GLY A 185 39.05 -29.86 -24.69
CA GLY A 185 38.59 -31.07 -23.98
C GLY A 185 37.19 -30.96 -23.38
N GLN A 186 36.29 -31.90 -23.70
CA GLN A 186 34.91 -32.07 -23.19
C GLN A 186 34.79 -32.14 -21.65
N PRO A 187 33.59 -32.00 -21.03
CA PRO A 187 32.24 -31.90 -21.61
C PRO A 187 31.45 -30.63 -21.20
N GLY A 188 31.07 -29.81 -22.18
CA GLY A 188 30.23 -28.60 -21.99
C GLY A 188 28.72 -28.83 -22.06
N GLU A 189 28.25 -30.07 -22.22
CA GLU A 189 26.83 -30.41 -22.42
C GLU A 189 25.99 -30.39 -21.14
N ARG A 190 26.57 -30.67 -19.95
CA ARG A 190 25.79 -30.71 -18.69
C ARG A 190 25.26 -29.34 -18.28
N ASN A 191 26.10 -28.31 -18.35
CA ASN A 191 25.72 -26.95 -17.97
C ASN A 191 24.69 -26.35 -18.95
N MET A 192 24.65 -26.85 -20.19
CA MET A 192 23.72 -26.35 -21.21
C MET A 192 22.27 -26.81 -20.93
N GLY A 193 22.12 -28.05 -20.42
CA GLY A 193 20.82 -28.60 -20.01
C GLY A 193 20.19 -27.82 -18.85
N GLU A 194 21.00 -27.41 -17.88
CA GLU A 194 20.54 -26.59 -16.74
C GLU A 194 20.05 -25.20 -17.20
N LEU A 195 20.81 -24.53 -18.08
CA LEU A 195 20.42 -23.24 -18.64
C LEU A 195 19.12 -23.32 -19.43
N ARG A 196 18.93 -24.41 -20.19
CA ARG A 196 17.67 -24.66 -20.91
C ARG A 196 16.51 -24.86 -19.95
N GLN A 197 16.70 -25.64 -18.89
CA GLN A 197 15.67 -25.88 -17.88
C GLN A 197 15.26 -24.58 -17.17
N ASP A 198 16.24 -23.76 -16.79
CA ASP A 198 16.00 -22.44 -16.22
C ASP A 198 15.23 -21.51 -17.19
N GLN A 199 15.57 -21.55 -18.48
CA GLN A 199 14.86 -20.77 -19.50
C GLN A 199 13.40 -21.22 -19.66
N GLN A 200 13.17 -22.54 -19.67
CA GLN A 200 11.84 -23.12 -19.75
C GLN A 200 10.99 -22.72 -18.54
N ALA A 201 11.57 -22.78 -17.33
CA ALA A 201 10.87 -22.38 -16.11
C ALA A 201 10.44 -20.90 -16.16
N LEU A 202 11.31 -20.00 -16.61
CA LEU A 202 10.98 -18.57 -16.74
C LEU A 202 9.89 -18.31 -17.77
N LYS A 203 9.94 -19.01 -18.91
CA LYS A 203 8.92 -18.93 -19.95
C LYS A 203 7.55 -19.40 -19.42
N ASP A 204 7.53 -20.49 -18.66
CA ASP A 204 6.30 -21.00 -18.06
C ASP A 204 5.72 -20.04 -17.00
N GLN A 205 6.59 -19.38 -16.21
CA GLN A 205 6.17 -18.33 -15.28
C GLN A 205 5.52 -17.15 -16.02
N LEU A 206 6.17 -16.65 -17.08
CA LEU A 206 5.62 -15.57 -17.90
C LEU A 206 4.28 -15.97 -18.53
N ARG A 207 4.16 -17.21 -19.02
CA ARG A 207 2.91 -17.72 -19.60
C ARG A 207 1.78 -17.76 -18.58
N LYS A 208 2.05 -18.21 -17.35
CA LYS A 208 1.06 -18.20 -16.26
C LYS A 208 0.62 -16.79 -15.91
N LEU A 209 1.56 -15.86 -15.80
CA LEU A 209 1.27 -14.44 -15.56
C LEU A 209 0.36 -13.87 -16.66
N LEU A 210 0.70 -14.12 -17.93
CA LEU A 210 -0.11 -13.70 -19.08
C LEU A 210 -1.52 -14.31 -19.06
N GLU A 211 -1.65 -15.57 -18.67
CA GLU A 211 -2.94 -16.25 -18.56
C GLU A 211 -3.79 -15.66 -17.43
N GLN A 212 -3.20 -15.37 -16.27
CA GLN A 212 -3.89 -14.70 -15.16
C GLN A 212 -4.38 -13.31 -15.57
N LEU A 213 -3.54 -12.54 -16.28
CA LEU A 213 -3.91 -11.22 -16.80
C LEU A 213 -5.04 -11.32 -17.84
N ARG A 214 -5.03 -12.34 -18.70
CA ARG A 214 -6.11 -12.60 -19.68
C ARG A 214 -7.42 -13.00 -19.01
N GLN A 215 -7.38 -13.90 -18.04
CA GLN A 215 -8.57 -14.35 -17.29
C GLN A 215 -9.24 -13.20 -16.55
N ARG A 216 -8.47 -12.18 -16.14
CA ARG A 216 -8.95 -10.95 -15.51
C ARG A 216 -9.47 -9.89 -16.47
N GLY A 217 -9.58 -10.17 -17.77
CA GLY A 217 -10.18 -9.26 -18.75
C GLY A 217 -9.22 -8.23 -19.37
N MET A 218 -7.96 -8.13 -18.93
CA MET A 218 -6.95 -7.24 -19.54
C MET A 218 -6.47 -7.70 -20.93
N GLY A 219 -6.86 -8.90 -21.37
CA GLY A 219 -6.47 -9.45 -22.67
C GLY A 219 -7.59 -9.57 -23.69
N GLN A 220 -8.79 -9.04 -23.40
CA GLN A 220 -9.88 -9.04 -24.37
C GLN A 220 -9.72 -7.89 -25.36
N GLN A 221 -9.44 -8.26 -26.60
CA GLN A 221 -9.82 -7.47 -27.78
C GLN A 221 -11.27 -6.99 -27.59
N PRO A 222 -11.56 -5.69 -27.70
CA PRO A 222 -12.92 -5.21 -27.88
C PRO A 222 -13.43 -5.81 -29.21
N GLY A 223 -14.21 -6.88 -29.12
CA GLY A 223 -14.96 -7.40 -30.24
C GLY A 223 -16.14 -6.48 -30.53
N ASP A 224 -16.13 -5.88 -31.71
CA ASP A 224 -17.31 -5.43 -32.47
C ASP A 224 -18.39 -4.63 -31.73
N GLN A 225 -18.04 -3.49 -31.14
CA GLN A 225 -19.03 -2.42 -30.94
C GLN A 225 -18.42 -1.03 -30.84
N GLY A 226 -18.61 -0.25 -31.90
CA GLY A 226 -18.72 1.21 -31.80
C GLY A 226 -17.48 2.01 -32.22
N ASP A 227 -17.66 2.77 -33.27
CA ASP A 227 -16.79 3.75 -33.93
C ASP A 227 -16.37 4.96 -33.04
N GLN A 228 -15.87 4.74 -31.81
CA GLN A 228 -15.41 5.84 -30.95
C GLN A 228 -14.14 5.51 -30.15
N GLY A 229 -13.03 6.17 -30.51
CA GLY A 229 -11.97 6.51 -29.56
C GLY A 229 -10.59 5.89 -29.86
N GLN A 230 -9.72 6.67 -30.49
CA GLN A 230 -8.28 6.42 -30.71
C GLN A 230 -7.42 6.28 -29.42
N GLN A 231 -8.01 5.93 -28.27
CA GLN A 231 -7.34 5.92 -26.95
C GLN A 231 -7.02 4.52 -26.41
N GLY A 232 -7.49 3.44 -27.04
CA GLY A 232 -7.20 2.05 -26.63
C GLY A 232 -5.83 1.47 -27.04
N GLN A 233 -5.05 2.20 -27.85
CA GLN A 233 -3.82 1.66 -28.47
C GLN A 233 -2.61 1.62 -27.53
N GLN A 234 -2.60 2.35 -26.41
CA GLN A 234 -1.42 2.46 -25.55
C GLN A 234 -1.41 1.42 -24.41
N GLY A 235 -2.58 0.97 -23.93
CA GLY A 235 -2.70 -0.15 -22.99
C GLY A 235 -2.43 -1.53 -23.62
N GLN A 236 -2.68 -1.67 -24.93
CA GLN A 236 -2.41 -2.91 -25.69
C GLN A 236 -0.92 -3.19 -25.87
N GLY A 237 -0.07 -2.15 -25.87
CA GLY A 237 1.36 -2.30 -26.03
C GLY A 237 2.00 -3.15 -24.93
N GLY A 238 1.57 -3.02 -23.67
CA GLY A 238 2.16 -3.77 -22.56
C GLY A 238 2.02 -5.30 -22.74
N MET A 239 0.80 -5.77 -23.00
CA MET A 239 0.52 -7.20 -23.13
C MET A 239 1.10 -7.80 -24.42
N GLU A 240 1.09 -7.05 -25.52
CA GLU A 240 1.72 -7.49 -26.77
C GLU A 240 3.24 -7.69 -26.60
N GLN A 241 3.91 -6.77 -25.90
CA GLN A 241 5.35 -6.90 -25.63
C GLN A 241 5.65 -8.09 -24.72
N LEU A 242 4.80 -8.40 -23.73
CA LEU A 242 4.95 -9.62 -22.92
C LEU A 242 4.74 -10.90 -23.74
N GLY A 243 3.84 -10.87 -24.73
CA GLY A 243 3.70 -11.96 -25.70
C GLY A 243 4.98 -12.19 -26.51
N ARG A 244 5.54 -11.12 -27.08
CA ARG A 244 6.82 -11.16 -27.81
C ARG A 244 7.98 -11.61 -26.93
N ALA A 245 7.98 -11.26 -25.65
CA ALA A 245 8.95 -11.75 -24.68
C ALA A 245 8.86 -13.28 -24.53
N GLY A 246 7.64 -13.84 -24.43
CA GLY A 246 7.42 -15.28 -24.36
C GLY A 246 7.89 -16.04 -25.61
N GLU A 247 7.69 -15.46 -26.79
CA GLU A 247 8.21 -16.01 -28.06
C GLU A 247 9.74 -16.03 -28.07
N ALA A 248 10.38 -14.90 -27.75
CA ALA A 248 11.84 -14.81 -27.70
C ALA A 248 12.48 -15.70 -26.63
N MET A 249 11.79 -15.94 -25.50
CA MET A 249 12.20 -16.94 -24.51
C MET A 249 12.09 -18.37 -25.05
N GLY A 250 11.10 -18.65 -25.90
CA GLY A 250 10.97 -19.92 -26.61
C GLY A 250 12.09 -20.14 -27.62
N ASP A 251 12.47 -19.10 -28.36
CA ASP A 251 13.63 -19.14 -29.25
C ASP A 251 14.91 -19.43 -28.46
N ALA A 252 15.10 -18.72 -27.34
CA ALA A 252 16.24 -18.96 -26.45
C ALA A 252 16.29 -20.40 -25.94
N GLU A 253 15.16 -20.95 -25.50
CA GLU A 253 15.07 -22.36 -25.08
C GLU A 253 15.49 -23.32 -26.19
N GLY A 254 15.07 -23.06 -27.43
CA GLY A 254 15.46 -23.83 -28.62
C GLY A 254 16.96 -23.75 -28.90
N GLU A 255 17.53 -22.54 -28.90
CA GLU A 255 18.96 -22.30 -29.13
C GLU A 255 19.82 -22.98 -28.05
N LEU A 256 19.43 -22.89 -26.78
CA LEU A 256 20.07 -23.61 -25.67
C LEU A 256 19.99 -25.13 -25.89
N GLY A 257 18.86 -25.63 -26.39
CA GLY A 257 18.65 -27.05 -26.72
C GLY A 257 19.48 -27.55 -27.90
N SER A 258 19.77 -26.68 -28.87
CA SER A 258 20.65 -26.96 -30.00
C SER A 258 22.14 -26.76 -29.69
N GLY A 259 22.47 -26.35 -28.46
CA GLY A 259 23.86 -26.09 -28.05
C GLY A 259 24.43 -24.80 -28.63
N ASN A 260 23.58 -23.83 -28.96
CA ASN A 260 23.97 -22.51 -29.46
C ASN A 260 23.79 -21.44 -28.36
N PRO A 261 24.76 -21.29 -27.43
CA PRO A 261 24.67 -20.29 -26.36
C PRO A 261 24.69 -18.85 -26.90
N ASP A 262 25.30 -18.61 -28.06
CA ASP A 262 25.40 -17.26 -28.64
C ASP A 262 24.04 -16.80 -29.18
N GLY A 263 23.38 -17.64 -29.98
CA GLY A 263 22.00 -17.39 -30.43
C GLY A 263 21.01 -17.32 -29.27
N ALA A 264 21.25 -18.11 -28.22
CA ALA A 264 20.45 -18.04 -27.01
C ALA A 264 20.60 -16.68 -26.31
N VAL A 265 21.81 -16.14 -26.14
CA VAL A 265 22.03 -14.82 -25.52
C VAL A 265 21.31 -13.71 -26.28
N ASP A 266 21.32 -13.76 -27.61
CA ASP A 266 20.62 -12.79 -28.46
C ASP A 266 19.09 -12.87 -28.27
N SER A 267 18.53 -14.07 -28.27
CA SER A 267 17.10 -14.33 -28.04
C SER A 267 16.69 -13.92 -26.62
N GLN A 268 17.52 -14.22 -25.62
CA GLN A 268 17.33 -13.78 -24.23
C GLN A 268 17.39 -12.26 -24.09
N GLY A 269 18.22 -11.58 -24.90
CA GLY A 269 18.28 -10.13 -24.99
C GLY A 269 16.99 -9.52 -25.53
N ARG A 270 16.44 -10.08 -26.61
CA ARG A 270 15.13 -9.67 -27.16
C ARG A 270 14.00 -9.88 -26.14
N ALA A 271 14.01 -11.02 -25.44
CA ALA A 271 13.07 -11.30 -24.37
C ALA A 271 13.15 -10.24 -23.26
N LEU A 272 14.37 -9.90 -22.80
CA LEU A 272 14.57 -8.91 -21.74
C LEU A 272 14.09 -7.50 -22.14
N ASP A 273 14.34 -7.08 -23.38
CA ASP A 273 13.86 -5.80 -23.91
C ASP A 273 12.34 -5.75 -23.96
N ALA A 274 11.71 -6.82 -24.46
CA ALA A 274 10.27 -6.95 -24.54
C ALA A 274 9.60 -7.00 -23.14
N LEU A 275 10.19 -7.72 -22.18
CA LEU A 275 9.72 -7.72 -20.79
C LEU A 275 9.73 -6.31 -20.16
N ARG A 276 10.81 -5.55 -20.38
CA ARG A 276 10.93 -4.17 -19.85
C ARG A 276 9.90 -3.25 -20.46
N LYS A 277 9.68 -3.33 -21.78
CA LYS A 277 8.64 -2.57 -22.47
C LYS A 277 7.24 -2.97 -21.99
N GLY A 278 7.03 -4.27 -21.76
CA GLY A 278 5.79 -4.79 -21.17
C GLY A 278 5.52 -4.22 -19.77
N ALA A 279 6.52 -4.24 -18.89
CA ALA A 279 6.45 -3.67 -17.54
C ALA A 279 6.15 -2.16 -17.57
N GLN A 280 6.84 -1.42 -18.44
CA GLN A 280 6.63 0.02 -18.61
C GLN A 280 5.22 0.34 -19.09
N GLY A 281 4.72 -0.41 -20.09
CA GLY A 281 3.35 -0.23 -20.59
C GLY A 281 2.30 -0.51 -19.51
N MET A 282 2.51 -1.54 -18.70
CA MET A 282 1.64 -1.86 -17.57
C MET A 282 1.70 -0.80 -16.46
N ALA A 283 2.89 -0.30 -16.11
CA ALA A 283 3.05 0.77 -15.13
C ALA A 283 2.38 2.09 -15.61
N GLN A 284 2.47 2.41 -16.91
CA GLN A 284 1.78 3.55 -17.50
C GLN A 284 0.27 3.41 -17.50
N ALA A 285 -0.24 2.19 -17.74
CA ALA A 285 -1.68 1.91 -17.65
C ALA A 285 -2.18 2.11 -16.21
N LEU A 286 -1.42 1.64 -15.21
CA LEU A 286 -1.74 1.84 -13.79
C LEU A 286 -1.72 3.32 -13.39
N GLN A 287 -0.72 4.08 -13.86
CA GLN A 287 -0.63 5.51 -13.58
C GLN A 287 -1.81 6.31 -14.19
N GLN A 288 -2.29 5.90 -15.37
CA GLN A 288 -3.47 6.50 -16.01
C GLN A 288 -4.76 6.14 -15.26
N GLN A 289 -4.90 4.89 -14.79
CA GLN A 289 -6.07 4.47 -14.02
C GLN A 289 -6.13 5.19 -12.67
N GLN A 290 -4.99 5.31 -11.96
CA GLN A 290 -4.92 6.00 -10.67
C GLN A 290 -5.01 7.54 -10.78
N GLY A 291 -4.72 8.09 -11.96
CA GLY A 291 -4.88 9.52 -12.28
C GLY A 291 -6.31 9.95 -12.62
N THR A 292 -7.27 9.01 -12.69
CA THR A 292 -8.66 9.26 -13.15
C THR A 292 -9.71 8.95 -12.06
N GLY A 293 -9.37 9.10 -10.77
CA GLY A 293 -10.37 9.05 -9.70
C GLY A 293 -11.25 10.31 -9.71
N PRO A 294 -12.60 10.22 -9.61
CA PRO A 294 -13.51 11.36 -9.58
C PRO A 294 -13.42 12.10 -8.24
N GLY A 295 -12.35 12.88 -8.06
CA GLY A 295 -12.25 13.93 -7.04
C GLY A 295 -13.09 15.13 -7.47
N GLN A 296 -14.36 15.12 -7.09
CA GLN A 296 -15.28 16.24 -7.29
C GLN A 296 -14.81 17.45 -6.45
N GLY A 297 -14.36 18.51 -7.13
CA GLY A 297 -14.58 19.89 -6.70
C GLY A 297 -13.60 20.55 -5.74
N GLN A 298 -12.52 21.12 -6.28
CA GLN A 298 -12.06 22.46 -5.87
C GLN A 298 -11.43 23.20 -7.06
N PRO A 299 -12.09 24.22 -7.62
CA PRO A 299 -11.58 24.97 -8.76
C PRO A 299 -10.62 26.05 -8.28
N GLY A 300 -9.33 25.92 -8.59
CA GLY A 300 -8.41 27.05 -8.44
C GLY A 300 -6.94 26.67 -8.30
N ARG A 301 -6.27 26.43 -9.43
CA ARG A 301 -5.00 27.08 -9.83
C ARG A 301 -4.42 26.40 -11.06
N ILE A 302 -4.66 27.04 -12.21
CA ILE A 302 -3.90 26.80 -13.44
C ILE A 302 -2.48 27.33 -13.19
N GLY A 303 -1.48 26.46 -13.31
CA GLY A 303 -0.06 26.80 -13.31
C GLY A 303 0.66 25.96 -14.38
N PRO A 304 1.47 26.54 -15.30
CA PRO A 304 1.99 25.82 -16.45
C PRO A 304 3.01 24.74 -16.09
N SER A 305 3.02 23.69 -16.91
CA SER A 305 3.95 22.57 -17.01
C SER A 305 5.39 22.88 -16.54
N ARG A 306 5.86 22.11 -15.55
CA ARG A 306 7.30 22.07 -15.17
C ARG A 306 7.78 20.63 -15.02
N ALA A 307 7.70 19.89 -16.11
CA ALA A 307 8.39 18.60 -16.29
C ALA A 307 9.18 18.64 -17.61
N GLN A 308 10.05 19.64 -17.73
CA GLN A 308 11.22 19.58 -18.59
C GLN A 308 12.41 19.86 -17.68
N GLN A 309 12.98 18.82 -17.09
CA GLN A 309 14.32 18.86 -16.51
C GLN A 309 15.08 17.63 -17.00
N GLU A 310 15.75 17.84 -18.15
CA GLU A 310 17.13 17.44 -18.43
C GLU A 310 17.57 16.11 -17.81
N THR A 311 17.11 15.02 -18.41
CA THR A 311 17.68 13.69 -18.25
C THR A 311 18.47 13.37 -19.51
N ASP A 312 19.73 12.97 -19.36
CA ASP A 312 20.55 12.49 -20.49
C ASP A 312 19.84 11.29 -21.18
N PRO A 313 19.99 11.06 -22.50
CA PRO A 313 19.44 9.88 -23.21
C PRO A 313 19.71 8.50 -22.57
N LEU A 314 20.60 8.39 -21.58
CA LEU A 314 20.79 7.20 -20.74
C LEU A 314 20.01 7.20 -19.41
N GLY A 315 19.07 8.11 -19.19
CA GLY A 315 18.15 8.07 -18.06
C GLY A 315 18.75 8.49 -16.71
N ARG A 316 19.87 9.21 -16.69
CA ARG A 316 20.52 9.67 -15.45
C ARG A 316 20.18 11.14 -15.16
N PRO A 317 19.79 11.49 -13.92
CA PRO A 317 19.55 12.89 -13.56
C PRO A 317 20.88 13.65 -13.49
N LEU A 318 20.95 14.82 -14.13
CA LEU A 318 22.08 15.74 -14.01
C LEU A 318 22.08 16.36 -12.61
N ARG A 319 23.11 16.07 -11.82
CA ARG A 319 23.25 16.60 -10.46
C ARG A 319 23.82 18.03 -10.54
N GLY A 320 22.97 19.02 -10.31
CA GLY A 320 23.38 20.41 -10.13
C GLY A 320 24.27 20.57 -8.89
N ARG A 321 25.43 21.19 -9.11
CA ARG A 321 26.33 21.71 -8.09
C ARG A 321 25.67 22.91 -7.44
N ASP A 322 25.39 22.83 -6.14
CA ASP A 322 25.10 24.01 -5.33
C ASP A 322 26.00 24.00 -4.09
N TYR A 323 26.73 25.09 -3.91
CA TYR A 323 27.46 25.45 -2.70
C TYR A 323 26.66 26.57 -2.06
N GLY A 324 26.09 26.32 -0.88
CA GLY A 324 25.40 27.33 -0.08
C GLY A 324 25.19 26.82 1.34
N ASP A 325 25.64 27.63 2.29
CA ASP A 325 25.73 27.40 3.74
C ASP A 325 24.48 26.84 4.44
N ASP A 326 24.75 26.04 5.49
CA ASP A 326 24.28 26.20 6.89
C ASP A 326 22.85 26.78 7.05
N VAL A 327 21.83 26.14 7.63
CA VAL A 327 21.75 25.62 9.02
C VAL A 327 20.56 24.64 9.18
N THR A 328 20.39 23.63 8.32
CA THR A 328 19.29 22.68 8.48
C THR A 328 19.74 21.44 9.24
N VAL A 329 19.57 21.44 10.56
CA VAL A 329 19.60 20.23 11.38
C VAL A 329 18.54 19.27 10.84
N LYS A 330 18.97 18.31 10.02
CA LYS A 330 18.17 17.14 9.66
C LYS A 330 17.89 16.39 10.94
N VAL A 331 16.65 16.44 11.42
CA VAL A 331 16.18 15.53 12.46
C VAL A 331 16.40 14.10 11.92
N PRO A 332 17.30 13.30 12.53
CA PRO A 332 17.58 11.96 12.03
C PRO A 332 16.37 11.04 12.25
N GLY A 333 16.12 10.11 11.32
CA GLY A 333 15.00 9.17 11.41
C GLY A 333 15.07 8.27 12.66
N GLU A 334 13.98 7.56 13.00
CA GLU A 334 13.90 6.70 14.19
C GLU A 334 15.06 5.69 14.31
N ILE A 335 15.63 5.26 13.17
CA ILE A 335 16.78 4.35 13.10
C ILE A 335 18.07 5.00 13.62
N ASP A 336 18.25 6.30 13.40
CA ASP A 336 19.45 7.04 13.81
C ASP A 336 19.43 7.36 15.31
N VAL A 337 18.25 7.61 15.90
CA VAL A 337 18.10 7.78 17.36
C VAL A 337 18.44 6.48 18.09
N GLN A 338 18.02 5.33 17.56
CA GLN A 338 18.40 4.02 18.13
C GLN A 338 19.90 3.73 17.98
N ARG A 339 20.52 4.15 16.88
CA ARG A 339 21.97 4.03 16.69
C ARG A 339 22.75 4.94 17.64
N ALA A 340 22.31 6.19 17.82
CA ALA A 340 22.92 7.13 18.75
C ALA A 340 22.86 6.61 20.20
N ARG A 341 21.72 6.03 20.62
CA ARG A 341 21.59 5.41 21.96
C ARG A 341 22.57 4.26 22.17
N ARG A 342 22.72 3.36 21.19
CA ARG A 342 23.69 2.25 21.27
C ARG A 342 25.14 2.75 21.38
N ILE A 343 25.49 3.79 20.64
CA ILE A 343 26.84 4.39 20.70
C ILE A 343 27.08 5.03 22.07
N LEU A 344 26.10 5.76 22.60
CA LEU A 344 26.20 6.43 23.89
C LEU A 344 26.30 5.45 25.07
N GLU A 345 25.55 4.33 25.03
CA GLU A 345 25.67 3.25 26.01
C GLU A 345 27.05 2.59 25.99
N GLU A 346 27.60 2.35 24.80
CA GLU A 346 28.92 1.75 24.64
C GLU A 346 30.04 2.71 25.13
N LEU A 347 29.92 4.02 24.87
CA LEU A 347 30.85 5.02 25.41
C LEU A 347 30.78 5.10 26.94
N ARG A 348 29.59 5.12 27.54
CA ARG A 348 29.43 5.12 29.01
C ARG A 348 29.98 3.85 29.65
N ARG A 349 29.76 2.69 29.03
CA ARG A 349 30.30 1.41 29.49
C ARG A 349 31.83 1.39 29.46
N ARG A 350 32.43 1.96 28.41
CA ARG A 350 33.90 2.05 28.28
C ARG A 350 34.52 3.08 29.22
N PHE A 351 33.83 4.17 29.49
CA PHE A 351 34.26 5.18 30.46
C PHE A 351 34.26 4.65 31.90
N ALA A 352 33.33 3.75 32.24
CA ALA A 352 33.24 3.15 33.57
C ALA A 352 34.30 2.06 33.86
N ASP A 353 35.19 1.76 32.91
CA ASP A 353 36.24 0.75 33.04
C ASP A 353 37.58 1.40 33.45
N PRO A 354 37.99 1.29 34.74
CA PRO A 354 39.17 1.97 35.26
C PRO A 354 40.50 1.37 34.79
N LEU A 355 40.47 0.23 34.08
CA LEU A 355 41.66 -0.42 33.55
C LEU A 355 42.07 0.10 32.17
N ARG A 356 41.30 1.04 31.58
CA ARG A 356 41.63 1.60 30.28
C ARG A 356 42.77 2.62 30.34
N PRO A 357 43.56 2.75 29.25
CA PRO A 357 44.58 3.79 29.14
C PRO A 357 43.97 5.19 29.33
N GLN A 358 44.65 6.06 30.09
CA GLN A 358 44.16 7.43 30.37
C GLN A 358 43.85 8.22 29.09
N ILE A 359 44.65 8.06 28.04
CA ILE A 359 44.43 8.73 26.76
C ILE A 359 43.10 8.34 26.08
N GLU A 360 42.63 7.11 26.30
CA GLU A 360 41.33 6.67 25.79
C GLU A 360 40.18 7.18 26.65
N LEU A 361 40.37 7.23 27.97
CA LEU A 361 39.37 7.77 28.90
C LEU A 361 39.13 9.26 28.63
N ASP A 362 40.18 10.04 28.43
CA ASP A 362 40.10 11.47 28.08
C ASP A 362 39.39 11.67 26.73
N TYR A 363 39.65 10.79 25.76
CA TYR A 363 38.99 10.83 24.45
C TYR A 363 37.49 10.47 24.55
N ILE A 364 37.13 9.47 25.35
CA ILE A 364 35.73 9.08 25.59
C ILE A 364 34.99 10.16 26.39
N GLU A 365 35.64 10.80 27.37
CA GLU A 365 35.07 11.92 28.13
C GLU A 365 34.72 13.10 27.21
N ARG A 366 35.63 13.45 26.29
CA ARG A 366 35.37 14.51 25.30
C ARG A 366 34.20 14.14 24.39
N LEU A 367 34.15 12.90 23.91
CA LEU A 367 33.03 12.42 23.09
C LEU A 367 31.71 12.46 23.86
N LEU A 368 31.67 12.08 25.13
CA LEU A 368 30.46 12.14 25.96
C LEU A 368 30.02 13.57 26.30
N ARG A 369 30.91 14.56 26.21
CA ARG A 369 30.61 15.98 26.43
C ARG A 369 30.02 16.66 25.20
N ASP A 370 30.37 16.16 24.00
CA ASP A 370 29.93 16.68 22.71
C ASP A 370 28.60 16.05 22.22
N PHE A 371 28.13 14.98 22.87
CA PHE A 371 26.81 14.36 22.69
C PHE A 371 25.77 14.97 23.62
#